data_AF-A0A425VT17-F1
#
_entry.id   AF-A0A425VT17-F1
#
_cell.length_a   1.000
_cell.length_b   1.000
_cell.length_c   1.000
_cell.angle_alpha   90.00
_cell.angle_beta   90.00
_cell.angle_gamma   90.00
#
_symmetry.space_group_name_H-M   'P 1'
#
loop_
_entity.id
_entity.type
_entity.pdbx_description
1 polymer ?
#
loop_
_entity_poly.entity_id
_entity_poly.type
_entity_poly.pdbx_seq_one_letter_code
_entity_poly.pdbx_strand_id
1 'polypeptide(L)'
;MGIPSNTNASSSAFGWQFQTHAALVLMLRDIKDIDSIRVEGATDDIEIYYTDKHVDYAQAKARTTNEPGKGSPQRFKDALHTLAKDAQQKNCLNAIYVTNDVFPLGKSHNDIKFDYDSFLTFSELSPDQQKYITAKLHELLNGESDADSLIATLENHLAIYVMWFYGKDASTRTKATIRAIENFLAAIDPQSVSKYSAKLYSLWTDVLTSNAATLKTDVAVSKSELIWPLIVLLTEVNPNDKFFDTYDDEVVQDVIERYGQIIGETTERYDIISQVLSDFDQYKHDHHGVSKQLREDFTAKNIDQYRSLIGADELDTDEANCITALVVKKIIANRGVIAEIKEKVNLDN
;
A
#
# COMPACT_ATOMS: atom_id res chain seq x y z
N MET A 1 -11.58 29.25 -38.35
CA MET A 1 -11.57 29.30 -36.87
C MET A 1 -10.99 28.00 -36.37
N GLY A 2 -9.77 28.04 -35.82
CA GLY A 2 -9.15 26.85 -35.23
C GLY A 2 -9.94 26.41 -34.01
N ILE A 3 -10.24 25.11 -33.93
CA ILE A 3 -10.77 24.48 -32.72
C ILE A 3 -9.70 24.69 -31.63
N PRO A 4 -10.04 25.29 -30.47
CA PRO A 4 -9.06 25.43 -29.40
C PRO A 4 -8.66 24.01 -28.96
N SER A 5 -7.37 23.69 -29.10
CA SER A 5 -6.77 22.51 -28.49
C SER A 5 -7.05 22.59 -26.99
N ASN A 6 -7.71 21.58 -26.45
CA ASN A 6 -8.05 21.51 -25.04
C ASN A 6 -6.76 21.25 -24.24
N THR A 7 -6.02 22.32 -23.92
CA THR A 7 -4.76 22.31 -23.14
C THR A 7 -4.98 22.04 -21.66
N ASN A 8 -6.15 21.53 -21.28
CA ASN A 8 -6.54 21.30 -19.90
C ASN A 8 -6.03 19.93 -19.43
N ALA A 9 -4.92 19.93 -18.70
CA ALA A 9 -4.29 18.74 -18.12
C ALA A 9 -5.09 18.08 -16.98
N SER A 10 -6.24 18.64 -16.57
CA SER A 10 -7.05 18.08 -15.46
C SER A 10 -7.53 16.66 -15.69
N SER A 11 -7.82 16.27 -16.94
CA SER A 11 -8.24 14.89 -17.25
C SER A 11 -7.07 13.91 -17.09
N SER A 12 -5.87 14.32 -17.50
CA SER A 12 -4.65 13.57 -17.25
C SER A 12 -4.42 13.44 -15.74
N ALA A 13 -4.37 14.56 -15.01
CA ALA A 13 -4.15 14.57 -13.55
C ALA A 13 -5.18 13.70 -12.79
N PHE A 14 -6.43 13.65 -13.25
CA PHE A 14 -7.44 12.75 -12.68
C PHE A 14 -7.09 11.27 -12.91
N GLY A 15 -6.61 10.91 -14.10
CA GLY A 15 -6.11 9.55 -14.40
C GLY A 15 -4.93 9.17 -13.50
N TRP A 16 -3.94 10.07 -13.37
CA TRP A 16 -2.80 9.90 -12.47
C TRP A 16 -3.20 9.71 -11.01
N GLN A 17 -4.21 10.43 -10.53
CA GLN A 17 -4.73 10.17 -9.18
C GLN A 17 -5.41 8.79 -9.11
N PHE A 18 -6.23 8.44 -10.11
CA PHE A 18 -6.95 7.18 -10.12
C PHE A 18 -6.02 5.97 -10.08
N GLN A 19 -4.97 5.94 -10.91
CA GLN A 19 -4.02 4.83 -10.94
C GLN A 19 -3.28 4.66 -9.61
N THR A 20 -2.84 5.75 -8.96
CA THR A 20 -2.16 5.68 -7.65
C THR A 20 -3.08 5.09 -6.58
N HIS A 21 -4.36 5.48 -6.59
CA HIS A 21 -5.33 4.97 -5.63
C HIS A 21 -5.69 3.50 -5.92
N ALA A 22 -5.81 3.13 -7.19
CA ALA A 22 -6.02 1.75 -7.61
C ALA A 22 -4.85 0.86 -7.19
N ALA A 23 -3.61 1.31 -7.42
CA ALA A 23 -2.40 0.61 -7.02
C ALA A 23 -2.39 0.32 -5.52
N LEU A 24 -2.70 1.31 -4.68
CA LEU A 24 -2.77 1.12 -3.23
C LEU A 24 -3.85 0.12 -2.82
N VAL A 25 -5.04 0.18 -3.43
CA VAL A 25 -6.12 -0.75 -3.09
C VAL A 25 -5.82 -2.18 -3.52
N LEU A 26 -5.25 -2.37 -4.72
CA LEU A 26 -4.82 -3.69 -5.20
C LEU A 26 -3.68 -4.24 -4.34
N MET A 27 -2.70 -3.41 -3.97
CA MET A 27 -1.62 -3.79 -3.07
C MET A 27 -2.15 -4.30 -1.72
N LEU A 28 -3.08 -3.57 -1.10
CA LEU A 28 -3.61 -3.94 0.21
C LEU A 28 -4.47 -5.21 0.16
N ARG A 29 -5.06 -5.53 -1.00
CA ARG A 29 -5.85 -6.75 -1.19
C ARG A 29 -5.01 -8.01 -1.03
N ASP A 30 -3.83 -8.03 -1.63
CA ASP A 30 -2.96 -9.22 -1.70
C ASP A 30 -1.62 -9.02 -0.96
N ILE A 31 -1.57 -8.08 -0.02
CA ILE A 31 -0.35 -7.61 0.67
C ILE A 31 0.55 -8.71 1.24
N LYS A 32 -0.02 -9.87 1.57
CA LYS A 32 0.73 -11.03 2.07
C LYS A 32 1.68 -11.62 1.03
N ASP A 33 1.21 -11.71 -0.19
CA ASP A 33 1.89 -12.47 -1.25
C ASP A 33 2.74 -11.56 -2.14
N ILE A 34 2.54 -10.25 -2.03
CA ILE A 34 3.28 -9.23 -2.78
C ILE A 34 4.69 -9.02 -2.20
N ASP A 35 5.65 -8.86 -3.11
CA ASP A 35 7.03 -8.44 -2.87
C ASP A 35 7.17 -6.92 -3.07
N SER A 36 6.67 -6.40 -4.19
CA SER A 36 6.77 -4.97 -4.53
C SER A 36 5.69 -4.50 -5.50
N ILE A 37 5.52 -3.19 -5.64
CA ILE A 37 4.58 -2.56 -6.57
C ILE A 37 5.24 -1.41 -7.33
N ARG A 38 4.89 -1.27 -8.60
CA ARG A 38 5.32 -0.17 -9.47
C ARG A 38 4.10 0.52 -10.06
N VAL A 39 4.04 1.84 -9.95
CA VAL A 39 3.07 2.70 -10.66
C VAL A 39 3.81 3.39 -11.80
N GLU A 40 3.22 3.43 -12.99
CA GLU A 40 3.89 3.72 -14.27
C GLU A 40 5.06 2.74 -14.49
N GLY A 41 4.71 1.48 -14.64
CA GLY A 41 5.64 0.40 -14.93
C GLY A 41 6.23 0.46 -16.33
N ALA A 42 7.18 -0.43 -16.59
CA ALA A 42 7.78 -0.53 -17.93
C ALA A 42 6.78 -1.10 -18.95
N THR A 43 5.80 -1.87 -18.46
CA THR A 43 4.86 -2.66 -19.25
C THR A 43 3.46 -2.05 -19.19
N ASP A 44 2.96 -1.73 -17.99
CA ASP A 44 1.59 -1.24 -17.78
C ASP A 44 1.51 -0.16 -16.68
N ASP A 45 0.35 0.47 -16.51
CA ASP A 45 0.14 1.57 -15.57
C ASP A 45 0.46 1.16 -14.11
N ILE A 46 0.19 -0.10 -13.77
CA ILE A 46 0.46 -0.67 -12.44
C ILE A 46 0.98 -2.10 -12.63
N GLU A 47 2.10 -2.41 -11.98
CA GLU A 47 2.69 -3.74 -11.94
C GLU A 47 2.86 -4.18 -10.48
N ILE A 48 2.30 -5.33 -10.12
CA ILE A 48 2.38 -5.89 -8.77
C ILE A 48 3.19 -7.17 -8.84
N TYR A 49 4.34 -7.17 -8.17
CA TYR A 49 5.29 -8.27 -8.19
C TYR A 49 5.08 -9.17 -6.98
N TYR A 50 4.77 -10.43 -7.21
CA TYR A 50 4.56 -11.41 -6.16
C TYR A 50 5.88 -12.08 -5.74
N THR A 51 5.90 -12.57 -4.50
CA THR A 51 7.04 -13.29 -3.92
C THR A 51 7.41 -14.56 -4.70
N ASP A 52 6.41 -15.20 -5.32
CA ASP A 52 6.55 -16.38 -6.18
C ASP A 52 6.98 -16.06 -7.64
N LYS A 53 7.33 -14.78 -7.90
CA LYS A 53 7.80 -14.23 -9.17
C LYS A 53 6.73 -14.02 -10.24
N HIS A 54 5.46 -14.28 -9.94
CA HIS A 54 4.39 -13.82 -10.81
C HIS A 54 4.17 -12.30 -10.71
N VAL A 55 3.48 -11.74 -11.71
CA VAL A 55 3.16 -10.32 -11.80
C VAL A 55 1.71 -10.12 -12.22
N ASP A 56 1.00 -9.25 -11.51
CA ASP A 56 -0.24 -8.68 -12.04
C ASP A 56 0.10 -7.40 -12.81
N TYR A 57 -0.41 -7.32 -14.04
CA TYR A 57 -0.35 -6.14 -14.90
C TYR A 57 -1.73 -5.51 -14.91
N ALA A 58 -1.84 -4.23 -14.55
CA ALA A 58 -3.13 -3.57 -14.44
C ALA A 58 -3.18 -2.24 -15.18
N GLN A 59 -4.11 -2.16 -16.12
CA GLN A 59 -4.34 -1.00 -16.97
C GLN A 59 -5.54 -0.19 -16.43
N ALA A 60 -5.25 1.01 -15.92
CA ALA A 60 -6.22 1.86 -15.26
C ALA A 60 -6.86 2.86 -16.23
N LYS A 61 -8.15 2.71 -16.53
CA LYS A 61 -8.91 3.69 -17.32
C LYS A 61 -10.08 4.27 -16.54
N ALA A 62 -9.94 5.54 -16.14
CA ALA A 62 -10.94 6.26 -15.40
C ALA A 62 -11.97 6.97 -16.31
N ARG A 63 -13.22 6.99 -15.86
CA ARG A 63 -14.28 7.88 -16.34
C ARG A 63 -14.22 9.19 -15.56
N THR A 64 -14.07 10.31 -16.26
CA THR A 64 -13.96 11.65 -15.66
C THR A 64 -15.31 12.35 -15.46
N THR A 65 -16.35 11.91 -16.15
CA THR A 65 -17.71 12.48 -16.04
C THR A 65 -18.48 11.81 -14.90
N ASN A 66 -19.69 12.32 -14.58
CA ASN A 66 -20.62 11.67 -13.64
C ASN A 66 -21.73 10.85 -14.36
N GLU A 67 -21.50 10.47 -15.62
CA GLU A 67 -22.41 9.62 -16.42
C GLU A 67 -21.84 8.20 -16.62
N PRO A 68 -22.18 7.20 -15.77
CA PRO A 68 -21.72 5.82 -15.94
C PRO A 68 -22.06 5.23 -17.30
N GLY A 69 -21.21 4.34 -17.82
CA GLY A 69 -21.39 3.66 -19.11
C GLY A 69 -21.04 4.50 -20.34
N LYS A 70 -20.83 5.82 -20.20
CA LYS A 70 -20.50 6.68 -21.35
C LYS A 70 -19.03 6.52 -21.73
N GLY A 71 -18.79 6.06 -22.95
CA GLY A 71 -17.44 5.84 -23.50
C GLY A 71 -16.71 4.64 -22.90
N SER A 72 -17.37 3.83 -22.07
CA SER A 72 -16.78 2.64 -21.43
C SER A 72 -16.36 1.57 -22.43
N PRO A 73 -17.13 1.28 -23.50
CA PRO A 73 -16.69 0.34 -24.53
C PRO A 73 -15.35 0.73 -25.17
N GLN A 74 -15.14 2.04 -25.41
CA GLN A 74 -13.88 2.54 -25.96
C GLN A 74 -12.75 2.43 -24.93
N ARG A 75 -12.96 2.88 -23.68
CA ARG A 75 -11.96 2.75 -22.61
C ARG A 75 -11.54 1.30 -22.38
N PHE A 76 -12.51 0.38 -22.38
CA PHE A 76 -12.26 -1.05 -22.25
C PHE A 76 -11.45 -1.58 -23.43
N LYS A 77 -11.84 -1.24 -24.67
CA LYS A 77 -11.05 -1.61 -25.87
C LYS A 77 -9.62 -1.08 -25.80
N ASP A 78 -9.44 0.19 -25.42
CA ASP A 78 -8.12 0.80 -25.25
C ASP A 78 -7.29 0.09 -24.19
N ALA A 79 -7.92 -0.40 -23.12
CA ALA A 79 -7.23 -1.20 -22.11
C ALA A 79 -6.85 -2.60 -22.61
N LEU A 80 -7.74 -3.27 -23.34
CA LEU A 80 -7.47 -4.60 -23.93
C LEU A 80 -6.27 -4.58 -24.87
N HIS A 81 -6.02 -3.48 -25.58
CA HIS A 81 -4.83 -3.34 -26.45
C HIS A 81 -3.51 -3.55 -25.70
N THR A 82 -3.40 -3.07 -24.46
CA THR A 82 -2.20 -3.23 -23.62
C THR A 82 -2.23 -4.59 -22.94
N LEU A 83 -3.35 -4.93 -22.27
CA LEU A 83 -3.50 -6.17 -21.53
C LEU A 83 -3.29 -7.43 -22.39
N ALA A 84 -3.65 -7.40 -23.67
CA ALA A 84 -3.38 -8.51 -24.59
C ALA A 84 -1.88 -8.80 -24.81
N LYS A 85 -1.02 -7.79 -24.63
CA LYS A 85 0.44 -7.95 -24.66
C LYS A 85 0.95 -8.38 -23.29
N ASP A 86 0.36 -7.86 -22.22
CA ASP A 86 0.79 -8.15 -20.85
C ASP A 86 0.50 -9.61 -20.48
N ALA A 87 -0.63 -10.15 -20.94
CA ALA A 87 -0.97 -11.57 -20.78
C ALA A 87 0.02 -12.53 -21.46
N GLN A 88 0.86 -12.04 -22.39
CA GLN A 88 1.91 -12.85 -23.02
C GLN A 88 3.20 -12.88 -22.20
N GLN A 89 3.32 -12.05 -21.16
CA GLN A 89 4.45 -12.11 -20.24
C GLN A 89 4.41 -13.46 -19.52
N LYS A 90 5.55 -14.16 -19.50
CA LYS A 90 5.62 -15.54 -18.96
C LYS A 90 5.24 -15.65 -17.48
N ASN A 91 5.38 -14.55 -16.76
CA ASN A 91 5.10 -14.41 -15.34
C ASN A 91 3.75 -13.70 -15.07
N CYS A 92 2.94 -13.41 -16.10
CA CYS A 92 1.62 -12.81 -15.91
C CYS A 92 0.74 -13.75 -15.07
N LEU A 93 0.27 -13.27 -13.92
CA LEU A 93 -0.77 -13.93 -13.14
C LEU A 93 -2.14 -13.41 -13.57
N ASN A 94 -2.35 -12.10 -13.46
CA ASN A 94 -3.54 -11.43 -13.96
C ASN A 94 -3.22 -10.26 -14.88
N ALA A 95 -4.04 -10.09 -15.91
CA ALA A 95 -4.12 -8.89 -16.74
C ALA A 95 -5.42 -8.14 -16.35
N ILE A 96 -5.30 -7.09 -15.56
CA ILE A 96 -6.41 -6.48 -14.82
C ILE A 96 -6.86 -5.17 -15.50
N TYR A 97 -8.11 -5.13 -15.96
CA TYR A 97 -8.74 -3.86 -16.33
C TYR A 97 -9.28 -3.16 -15.09
N VAL A 98 -8.69 -2.01 -14.73
CA VAL A 98 -9.13 -1.22 -13.57
C VAL A 98 -9.93 -0.01 -14.03
N THR A 99 -11.15 0.15 -13.51
CA THR A 99 -11.99 1.30 -13.85
C THR A 99 -12.84 1.77 -12.67
N ASN A 100 -13.36 2.99 -12.76
CA ASN A 100 -14.35 3.54 -11.83
C ASN A 100 -15.78 3.54 -12.40
N ASP A 101 -15.96 2.83 -13.51
CA ASP A 101 -17.23 2.74 -14.21
C ASP A 101 -17.91 1.41 -13.90
N VAL A 102 -19.05 1.49 -13.22
CA VAL A 102 -19.93 0.36 -12.89
C VAL A 102 -20.55 -0.34 -14.12
N PHE A 103 -20.34 0.22 -15.30
CA PHE A 103 -20.61 -0.42 -16.59
C PHE A 103 -19.33 -0.52 -17.42
N PRO A 104 -18.34 -1.36 -17.01
CA PRO A 104 -17.02 -1.40 -17.64
C PRO A 104 -17.09 -1.70 -19.14
N LEU A 105 -17.98 -2.63 -19.53
CA LEU A 105 -18.23 -3.03 -20.92
C LEU A 105 -19.28 -2.15 -21.66
N GLY A 106 -19.84 -1.12 -20.99
CA GLY A 106 -20.94 -0.31 -21.48
C GLY A 106 -22.34 -0.77 -21.04
N LYS A 107 -23.34 0.11 -21.10
CA LYS A 107 -24.69 -0.17 -20.56
C LYS A 107 -25.42 -1.34 -21.21
N SER A 108 -25.14 -1.61 -22.48
CA SER A 108 -25.78 -2.66 -23.29
C SER A 108 -25.12 -4.03 -23.15
N HIS A 109 -23.97 -4.11 -22.48
CA HIS A 109 -23.14 -5.32 -22.39
C HIS A 109 -22.82 -5.69 -20.94
N ASN A 110 -23.51 -5.07 -20.00
CA ASN A 110 -23.46 -5.42 -18.58
C ASN A 110 -24.88 -5.78 -18.18
N ASP A 111 -25.22 -7.06 -18.35
CA ASP A 111 -26.54 -7.58 -17.97
C ASP A 111 -26.78 -7.40 -16.46
N ILE A 112 -25.67 -7.32 -15.70
CA ILE A 112 -25.63 -6.93 -14.30
C ILE A 112 -24.64 -5.78 -14.14
N LYS A 113 -25.03 -4.75 -13.40
CA LYS A 113 -24.16 -3.65 -13.01
C LYS A 113 -23.06 -4.19 -12.08
N PHE A 114 -21.81 -3.84 -12.35
CA PHE A 114 -20.73 -4.13 -11.41
C PHE A 114 -20.91 -3.29 -10.14
N ASP A 115 -20.83 -3.92 -8.97
CA ASP A 115 -20.74 -3.19 -7.73
C ASP A 115 -19.35 -2.59 -7.57
N TYR A 116 -19.26 -1.49 -6.83
CA TYR A 116 -17.96 -0.97 -6.47
C TYR A 116 -17.22 -1.98 -5.60
N ASP A 117 -15.91 -2.04 -5.81
CA ASP A 117 -14.94 -2.97 -5.24
C ASP A 117 -15.09 -4.42 -5.71
N SER A 118 -15.84 -4.65 -6.79
CA SER A 118 -15.89 -5.96 -7.44
C SER A 118 -14.59 -6.24 -8.18
N PHE A 119 -14.01 -7.41 -7.91
CA PHE A 119 -12.94 -8.00 -8.72
C PHE A 119 -13.45 -9.31 -9.29
N LEU A 120 -13.61 -9.40 -10.60
CA LEU A 120 -14.12 -10.60 -11.28
C LEU A 120 -13.12 -11.04 -12.35
N THR A 121 -12.73 -12.30 -12.30
CA THR A 121 -12.01 -12.97 -13.40
C THR A 121 -12.94 -13.18 -14.59
N PHE A 122 -12.37 -13.40 -15.78
CA PHE A 122 -13.15 -13.68 -16.99
C PHE A 122 -14.15 -14.83 -16.80
N SER A 123 -13.72 -15.88 -16.10
CA SER A 123 -14.55 -17.07 -15.82
C SER A 123 -15.79 -16.78 -14.94
N GLU A 124 -15.75 -15.72 -14.14
CA GLU A 124 -16.86 -15.29 -13.26
C GLU A 124 -17.87 -14.38 -13.96
N LEU A 125 -17.55 -13.89 -15.16
CA LEU A 125 -18.45 -13.03 -15.93
C LEU A 125 -19.64 -13.80 -16.52
N SER A 126 -20.73 -13.09 -16.86
CA SER A 126 -21.87 -13.70 -17.55
C SER A 126 -21.45 -14.26 -18.92
N PRO A 127 -22.13 -15.28 -19.47
CA PRO A 127 -21.85 -15.79 -20.80
C PRO A 127 -21.91 -14.71 -21.90
N ASP A 128 -22.82 -13.74 -21.77
CA ASP A 128 -22.96 -12.63 -22.72
C ASP A 128 -21.80 -11.62 -22.59
N GLN A 129 -21.32 -11.37 -21.37
CA GLN A 129 -20.12 -10.56 -21.12
C GLN A 129 -18.87 -11.24 -21.67
N GLN A 130 -18.67 -12.53 -21.40
CA GLN A 130 -17.55 -13.31 -21.95
C GLN A 130 -17.56 -13.24 -23.48
N LYS A 131 -18.71 -13.54 -24.10
CA LYS A 131 -18.88 -13.46 -25.55
C LYS A 131 -18.58 -12.07 -26.12
N TYR A 132 -19.01 -11.00 -25.44
CA TYR A 132 -18.71 -9.64 -25.86
C TYR A 132 -17.20 -9.36 -25.83
N ILE A 133 -16.51 -9.78 -24.76
CA ILE A 133 -15.06 -9.60 -24.62
C ILE A 133 -14.32 -10.40 -25.70
N THR A 134 -14.64 -11.69 -25.88
CA THR A 134 -14.04 -12.54 -26.93
C THR A 134 -14.22 -11.91 -28.31
N ALA A 135 -15.41 -11.38 -28.62
CA ALA A 135 -15.65 -10.69 -29.89
C ALA A 135 -14.76 -9.44 -30.04
N LYS A 136 -14.54 -8.66 -28.98
CA LYS A 136 -13.63 -7.50 -29.02
C LYS A 136 -12.17 -7.90 -29.18
N LEU A 137 -11.77 -9.06 -28.64
CA LEU A 137 -10.43 -9.59 -28.84
C LEU A 137 -10.21 -10.09 -30.27
N HIS A 138 -11.19 -10.76 -30.87
CA HIS A 138 -11.13 -11.10 -32.30
C HIS A 138 -11.04 -9.85 -33.19
N GLU A 139 -11.78 -8.78 -32.86
CA GLU A 139 -11.65 -7.50 -33.58
C GLU A 139 -10.26 -6.88 -33.41
N LEU A 140 -9.71 -6.96 -32.20
CA LEU A 140 -8.40 -6.40 -31.82
C LEU A 140 -7.24 -7.11 -32.52
N LEU A 141 -7.30 -8.44 -32.59
CA LEU A 141 -6.23 -9.32 -33.09
C LEU A 141 -6.49 -9.78 -34.53
N ASN A 142 -7.39 -9.09 -35.25
CA ASN A 142 -7.72 -9.45 -36.61
C ASN A 142 -6.48 -9.35 -37.52
N GLY A 143 -6.08 -10.49 -38.10
CA GLY A 143 -4.89 -10.59 -38.96
C GLY A 143 -3.66 -11.15 -38.26
N GLU A 144 -3.69 -11.37 -36.94
CA GLU A 144 -2.64 -12.10 -36.22
C GLU A 144 -2.75 -13.60 -36.49
N SER A 145 -1.62 -14.24 -36.80
CA SER A 145 -1.59 -15.66 -37.19
C SER A 145 -1.95 -16.63 -36.05
N ASP A 146 -1.81 -16.18 -34.81
CA ASP A 146 -2.02 -16.94 -33.57
C ASP A 146 -3.14 -16.33 -32.70
N ALA A 147 -4.04 -15.55 -33.32
CA ALA A 147 -5.11 -14.83 -32.63
C ALA A 147 -5.88 -15.69 -31.61
N ASP A 148 -6.31 -16.90 -32.00
CA ASP A 148 -7.07 -17.79 -31.10
C ASP A 148 -6.27 -18.20 -29.84
N SER A 149 -4.96 -18.41 -29.98
CA SER A 149 -4.08 -18.74 -28.85
C SER A 149 -3.88 -17.53 -27.93
N LEU A 150 -3.73 -16.34 -28.52
CA LEU A 150 -3.59 -15.09 -27.76
C LEU A 150 -4.87 -14.74 -27.01
N ILE A 151 -6.04 -14.96 -27.63
CA ILE A 151 -7.35 -14.81 -27.01
C ILE A 151 -7.46 -15.74 -25.81
N ALA A 152 -7.22 -17.05 -26.01
CA ALA A 152 -7.30 -18.02 -24.93
C ALA A 152 -6.33 -17.69 -23.79
N THR A 153 -5.13 -17.19 -24.11
CA THR A 153 -4.14 -16.74 -23.11
C THR A 153 -4.70 -15.58 -22.30
N LEU A 154 -5.16 -14.51 -22.96
CA LEU A 154 -5.71 -13.36 -22.25
C LEU A 154 -6.97 -13.72 -21.46
N GLU A 155 -7.88 -14.54 -21.97
CA GLU A 155 -9.08 -14.98 -21.25
C GLU A 155 -8.74 -15.72 -19.95
N ASN A 156 -7.64 -16.47 -19.91
CA ASN A 156 -7.18 -17.14 -18.69
C ASN A 156 -6.60 -16.18 -17.64
N HIS A 157 -6.12 -15.00 -18.05
CA HIS A 157 -5.50 -14.01 -17.15
C HIS A 157 -6.38 -12.79 -16.88
N LEU A 158 -7.43 -12.56 -17.67
CA LEU A 158 -8.20 -11.32 -17.64
C LEU A 158 -9.03 -11.23 -16.36
N ALA A 159 -8.91 -10.10 -15.67
CA ALA A 159 -9.79 -9.70 -14.58
C ALA A 159 -10.28 -8.26 -14.75
N ILE A 160 -11.43 -7.95 -14.16
CA ILE A 160 -12.01 -6.60 -14.14
C ILE A 160 -12.15 -6.16 -12.69
N TYR A 161 -11.56 -5.00 -12.36
CA TYR A 161 -11.69 -4.35 -11.07
C TYR A 161 -12.44 -3.03 -11.19
N VAL A 162 -13.54 -2.88 -10.43
CA VAL A 162 -14.33 -1.64 -10.42
C VAL A 162 -14.14 -0.90 -9.10
N MET A 163 -13.34 0.16 -9.07
CA MET A 163 -13.04 0.93 -7.86
C MET A 163 -13.91 2.18 -7.73
N TRP A 164 -14.37 2.51 -6.52
CA TRP A 164 -15.02 3.80 -6.29
C TRP A 164 -14.03 4.96 -6.43
N PHE A 165 -14.17 5.78 -7.48
CA PHE A 165 -13.38 7.01 -7.64
C PHE A 165 -14.07 7.99 -8.60
N TYR A 166 -15.03 8.81 -8.16
CA TYR A 166 -15.72 9.75 -9.05
C TYR A 166 -16.14 11.04 -8.36
N GLY A 167 -16.58 12.01 -9.16
CA GLY A 167 -17.03 13.31 -8.66
C GLY A 167 -15.92 14.32 -8.48
N LYS A 168 -16.32 15.58 -8.26
CA LYS A 168 -15.42 16.73 -8.13
C LYS A 168 -14.79 16.84 -6.74
N ASP A 169 -15.49 16.34 -5.73
CA ASP A 169 -15.04 16.37 -4.34
C ASP A 169 -13.96 15.31 -4.08
N ALA A 170 -12.84 15.73 -3.50
CA ALA A 170 -11.71 14.84 -3.23
C ALA A 170 -12.08 13.77 -2.18
N SER A 171 -12.82 14.14 -1.14
CA SER A 171 -13.22 13.19 -0.08
C SER A 171 -14.10 12.06 -0.63
N THR A 172 -14.91 12.35 -1.66
CA THR A 172 -15.72 11.35 -2.35
C THR A 172 -14.87 10.38 -3.17
N ARG A 173 -13.78 10.85 -3.78
CA ARG A 173 -12.88 10.02 -4.59
C ARG A 173 -12.02 9.08 -3.76
N THR A 174 -11.62 9.52 -2.57
CA THR A 174 -10.67 8.80 -1.70
C THR A 174 -11.31 7.72 -0.83
N LYS A 175 -12.65 7.59 -0.83
CA LYS A 175 -13.39 6.65 0.04
C LYS A 175 -12.96 5.20 -0.09
N ALA A 176 -12.78 4.68 -1.31
CA ALA A 176 -12.35 3.29 -1.49
C ALA A 176 -10.98 3.04 -0.88
N THR A 177 -10.04 3.96 -1.12
CA THR A 177 -8.67 3.89 -0.59
C THR A 177 -8.65 3.98 0.92
N ILE A 178 -9.32 4.97 1.52
CA ILE A 178 -9.41 5.12 2.97
C ILE A 178 -10.00 3.84 3.58
N ARG A 179 -11.11 3.32 3.04
CA ARG A 179 -11.72 2.09 3.55
C ARG A 179 -10.79 0.88 3.42
N ALA A 180 -9.99 0.77 2.36
CA ALA A 180 -9.00 -0.29 2.22
C ALA A 180 -7.93 -0.22 3.33
N ILE A 181 -7.45 0.99 3.65
CA ILE A 181 -6.51 1.24 4.76
C ILE A 181 -7.16 0.92 6.10
N GLU A 182 -8.40 1.37 6.33
CA GLU A 182 -9.13 1.10 7.57
C GLU A 182 -9.38 -0.39 7.77
N ASN A 183 -9.73 -1.13 6.71
CA ASN A 183 -9.90 -2.58 6.77
C ASN A 183 -8.57 -3.28 7.08
N PHE A 184 -7.47 -2.85 6.47
CA PHE A 184 -6.14 -3.37 6.75
C PHE A 184 -5.75 -3.15 8.22
N LEU A 185 -5.92 -1.92 8.72
CA LEU A 185 -5.65 -1.56 10.11
C LEU A 185 -6.53 -2.32 11.09
N ALA A 186 -7.83 -2.44 10.81
CA ALA A 186 -8.76 -3.18 11.65
C ALA A 186 -8.43 -4.67 11.75
N ALA A 187 -7.79 -5.24 10.72
CA ALA A 187 -7.35 -6.63 10.72
C ALA A 187 -6.07 -6.87 11.56
N ILE A 188 -5.34 -5.80 11.91
CA ILE A 188 -4.18 -5.80 12.81
C ILE A 188 -4.64 -5.43 14.22
N ASP A 189 -5.08 -4.18 14.41
CA ASP A 189 -5.57 -3.63 15.66
C ASP A 189 -6.70 -2.62 15.39
N PRO A 190 -7.95 -2.91 15.77
CA PRO A 190 -9.07 -1.99 15.60
C PRO A 190 -8.86 -0.61 16.22
N GLN A 191 -8.05 -0.47 17.28
CA GLN A 191 -7.76 0.83 17.89
C GLN A 191 -6.84 1.70 17.02
N SER A 192 -6.06 1.08 16.15
CA SER A 192 -5.13 1.75 15.24
C SER A 192 -5.84 2.54 14.13
N VAL A 193 -7.09 2.16 13.79
CA VAL A 193 -7.88 2.73 12.69
C VAL A 193 -8.06 4.24 12.85
N SER A 194 -8.62 4.69 13.98
CA SER A 194 -8.90 6.10 14.23
C SER A 194 -7.64 6.95 14.43
N LYS A 195 -6.52 6.30 14.78
CA LYS A 195 -5.26 6.97 15.07
C LYS A 195 -4.39 7.18 13.85
N TYR A 196 -4.37 6.22 12.92
CA TYR A 196 -3.36 6.19 11.84
C TYR A 196 -3.91 6.21 10.43
N SER A 197 -5.21 5.98 10.19
CA SER A 197 -5.75 5.87 8.82
C SER A 197 -5.43 7.09 7.94
N ALA A 198 -5.64 8.31 8.45
CA ALA A 198 -5.36 9.54 7.71
C ALA A 198 -3.86 9.76 7.48
N LYS A 199 -3.00 9.44 8.46
CA LYS A 199 -1.55 9.55 8.34
C LYS A 199 -1.02 8.56 7.29
N LEU A 200 -1.44 7.30 7.36
CA LEU A 200 -1.06 6.27 6.39
C LEU A 200 -1.57 6.56 4.98
N TYR A 201 -2.80 7.06 4.86
CA TYR A 201 -3.33 7.50 3.58
C TYR A 201 -2.40 8.51 2.91
N SER A 202 -1.95 9.55 3.64
CA SER A 202 -0.99 10.51 3.10
C SER A 202 0.32 9.83 2.73
N LEU A 203 0.95 9.13 3.67
CA LEU A 203 2.28 8.54 3.47
C LEU A 203 2.31 7.56 2.29
N TRP A 204 1.34 6.64 2.20
CA TRP A 204 1.29 5.67 1.12
C TRP A 204 0.94 6.29 -0.24
N THR A 205 0.04 7.27 -0.28
CA THR A 205 -0.26 7.95 -1.54
C THR A 205 0.90 8.83 -2.00
N ASP A 206 1.65 9.45 -1.08
CA ASP A 206 2.85 10.23 -1.39
C ASP A 206 3.98 9.35 -1.93
N VAL A 207 4.20 8.18 -1.30
CA VAL A 207 5.18 7.18 -1.76
C VAL A 207 4.84 6.69 -3.18
N LEU A 208 3.60 6.29 -3.42
CA LEU A 208 3.19 5.78 -4.73
C LEU A 208 3.12 6.88 -5.80
N THR A 209 2.78 8.10 -5.44
CA THR A 209 2.82 9.25 -6.36
C THR A 209 4.27 9.57 -6.75
N SER A 210 5.19 9.52 -5.79
CA SER A 210 6.63 9.70 -6.05
C SER A 210 7.18 8.57 -6.91
N ASN A 211 6.72 7.34 -6.69
CA ASN A 211 7.04 6.20 -7.53
C ASN A 211 6.57 6.43 -8.98
N ALA A 212 5.30 6.81 -9.18
CA ALA A 212 4.75 7.13 -10.50
C ALA A 212 5.53 8.25 -11.23
N ALA A 213 6.02 9.26 -10.50
CA ALA A 213 6.80 10.35 -11.06
C ALA A 213 8.27 9.98 -11.38
N THR A 214 8.74 8.81 -10.94
CA THR A 214 10.12 8.35 -11.17
C THR A 214 10.27 7.84 -12.60
N LEU A 215 11.20 8.45 -13.36
CA LEU A 215 11.44 8.11 -14.77
C LEU A 215 12.06 6.72 -14.98
N LYS A 216 12.68 6.16 -13.94
CA LYS A 216 13.26 4.81 -13.96
C LYS A 216 12.17 3.79 -13.64
N THR A 217 11.68 3.10 -14.67
CA THR A 217 10.53 2.20 -14.58
C THR A 217 10.82 0.88 -13.87
N ASP A 218 12.09 0.59 -13.59
CA ASP A 218 12.56 -0.57 -12.81
C ASP A 218 12.57 -0.32 -11.28
N VAL A 219 12.30 0.92 -10.86
CA VAL A 219 12.23 1.27 -9.43
C VAL A 219 10.82 1.01 -8.91
N ALA A 220 10.64 -0.14 -8.26
CA ALA A 220 9.43 -0.50 -7.54
C ALA A 220 9.51 -0.09 -6.05
N VAL A 221 8.36 0.05 -5.41
CA VAL A 221 8.23 0.20 -3.96
C VAL A 221 8.08 -1.18 -3.34
N SER A 222 9.02 -1.57 -2.49
CA SER A 222 8.96 -2.85 -1.77
C SER A 222 7.82 -2.87 -0.73
N LYS A 223 7.35 -4.07 -0.41
CA LYS A 223 6.41 -4.29 0.70
C LYS A 223 6.96 -3.73 2.01
N SER A 224 8.25 -3.91 2.28
CA SER A 224 8.91 -3.33 3.45
C SER A 224 8.81 -1.80 3.50
N GLU A 225 9.08 -1.11 2.39
CA GLU A 225 8.99 0.36 2.32
C GLU A 225 7.57 0.87 2.56
N LEU A 226 6.54 0.12 2.14
CA LEU A 226 5.14 0.47 2.44
C LEU A 226 4.75 0.16 3.89
N ILE A 227 5.13 -0.99 4.43
CA ILE A 227 4.71 -1.37 5.79
C ILE A 227 5.47 -0.61 6.87
N TRP A 228 6.70 -0.19 6.58
CA TRP A 228 7.56 0.47 7.55
C TRP A 228 6.94 1.72 8.19
N PRO A 229 6.35 2.67 7.43
CA PRO A 229 5.61 3.80 7.99
C PRO A 229 4.61 3.46 9.09
N LEU A 230 3.91 2.33 9.01
CA LEU A 230 2.98 1.90 10.06
C LEU A 230 3.73 1.51 11.34
N ILE A 231 4.84 0.79 11.24
CA ILE A 231 5.64 0.40 12.40
C ILE A 231 6.21 1.65 13.08
N VAL A 232 6.72 2.61 12.30
CA VAL A 232 7.19 3.91 12.80
C VAL A 232 6.08 4.60 13.60
N LEU A 233 4.88 4.74 13.01
CA LEU A 233 3.73 5.38 13.66
C LEU A 233 3.30 4.70 14.97
N LEU A 234 3.45 3.38 15.08
CA LEU A 234 3.18 2.64 16.32
C LEU A 234 4.23 2.88 17.39
N THR A 235 5.49 3.05 16.97
CA THR A 235 6.62 3.31 17.87
C THR A 235 6.84 4.79 18.20
N GLU A 236 6.07 5.70 17.60
CA GLU A 236 6.11 7.14 17.90
C GLU A 236 5.86 7.38 19.40
N VAL A 237 6.82 8.01 20.08
CA VAL A 237 6.76 8.33 21.51
C VAL A 237 5.85 9.54 21.71
N ASN A 238 4.91 9.47 22.66
CA ASN A 238 4.00 10.58 22.99
C ASN A 238 4.12 10.94 24.48
N PRO A 239 4.14 12.23 24.87
CA PRO A 239 4.27 12.63 26.28
C PRO A 239 3.29 11.95 27.25
N ASN A 240 2.13 11.51 26.77
CA ASN A 240 1.11 10.87 27.59
C ASN A 240 1.23 9.32 27.67
N ASP A 241 2.29 8.72 27.12
CA ASP A 241 2.49 7.29 27.22
C ASP A 241 2.74 6.88 28.69
N LYS A 242 2.04 5.85 29.17
CA LYS A 242 2.17 5.35 30.57
C LYS A 242 3.57 4.86 30.98
N PHE A 243 4.52 4.82 30.04
CA PHE A 243 5.93 4.56 30.33
C PHE A 243 6.59 5.73 31.06
N PHE A 244 5.96 6.91 31.00
CA PHE A 244 6.39 8.14 31.65
C PHE A 244 6.04 8.21 33.13
N ASP A 245 5.14 7.35 33.64
CA ASP A 245 4.71 7.34 35.05
C ASP A 245 5.87 7.18 36.06
N THR A 246 7.06 6.75 35.62
CA THR A 246 8.28 6.61 36.46
C THR A 246 9.26 7.77 36.35
N TYR A 247 9.00 8.74 35.46
CA TYR A 247 9.82 9.93 35.23
C TYR A 247 9.05 11.18 35.67
N ASP A 248 9.78 12.26 35.95
CA ASP A 248 9.14 13.54 36.25
C ASP A 248 8.51 14.12 34.98
N ASP A 249 7.23 14.53 35.06
CA ASP A 249 6.47 15.04 33.91
C ASP A 249 7.17 16.24 33.23
N GLU A 250 7.85 17.11 33.99
CA GLU A 250 8.60 18.24 33.43
C GLU A 250 9.82 17.75 32.63
N VAL A 251 10.52 16.73 33.14
CA VAL A 251 11.67 16.12 32.44
C VAL A 251 11.22 15.44 31.15
N VAL A 252 10.08 14.76 31.18
CA VAL A 252 9.50 14.08 30.00
C VAL A 252 9.11 15.08 28.92
N GLN A 253 8.39 16.13 29.31
CA GLN A 253 7.97 17.19 28.42
C GLN A 253 9.20 17.85 27.77
N ASP A 254 10.18 18.24 28.59
CA ASP A 254 11.42 18.85 28.15
C ASP A 254 12.21 17.97 27.18
N VAL A 255 12.32 16.67 27.48
CA VAL A 255 13.01 15.70 26.63
C VAL A 255 12.31 15.55 25.28
N ILE A 256 10.99 15.47 25.26
CA ILE A 256 10.23 15.33 24.00
C ILE A 256 10.27 16.63 23.19
N GLU A 257 10.18 17.79 23.83
CA GLU A 257 10.26 19.08 23.15
C GLU A 257 11.65 19.34 22.58
N ARG A 258 12.71 18.99 23.31
CA ARG A 258 14.10 19.22 22.89
C ARG A 258 14.62 18.16 21.92
N TYR A 259 14.20 16.90 22.08
CA TYR A 259 14.78 15.75 21.38
C TYR A 259 13.77 14.92 20.59
N GLY A 260 12.53 15.40 20.44
CA GLY A 260 11.48 14.73 19.66
C GLY A 260 11.89 14.41 18.23
N GLN A 261 12.75 15.23 17.61
CA GLN A 261 13.32 14.94 16.29
C GLN A 261 14.23 13.70 16.31
N ILE A 262 15.16 13.62 17.27
CA ILE A 262 16.06 12.45 17.43
C ILE A 262 15.25 11.19 17.68
N ILE A 263 14.20 11.30 18.51
CA ILE A 263 13.27 10.20 18.77
C ILE A 263 12.56 9.77 17.47
N GLY A 264 12.01 10.73 16.72
CA GLY A 264 11.35 10.49 15.44
C GLY A 264 12.26 9.76 14.44
N GLU A 265 13.43 10.34 14.16
CA GLU A 265 14.45 9.77 13.27
C GLU A 265 14.90 8.38 13.73
N THR A 266 14.93 8.12 15.03
CA THR A 266 15.27 6.80 15.59
C THR A 266 14.15 5.79 15.37
N THR A 267 12.91 6.18 15.63
CA THR A 267 11.74 5.32 15.38
C THR A 267 11.52 5.06 13.89
N GLU A 268 12.13 5.86 13.01
CA GLU A 268 12.19 5.65 11.57
C GLU A 268 13.30 4.68 11.13
N ARG A 269 14.23 4.29 12.01
CA ARG A 269 15.33 3.36 11.67
C ARG A 269 14.94 1.91 11.92
N TYR A 270 14.61 1.19 10.85
CA TYR A 270 14.24 -0.23 10.87
C TYR A 270 15.26 -1.10 11.61
N ASP A 271 16.54 -0.92 11.32
CA ASP A 271 17.61 -1.73 11.90
C ASP A 271 17.63 -1.65 13.43
N ILE A 272 17.34 -0.47 14.00
CA ILE A 272 17.31 -0.28 15.45
C ILE A 272 16.10 -0.97 16.06
N ILE A 273 14.92 -0.82 15.45
CA ILE A 273 13.70 -1.46 15.94
C ILE A 273 13.85 -2.98 15.90
N SER A 274 14.33 -3.53 14.79
CA SER A 274 14.57 -4.96 14.63
C SER A 274 15.62 -5.47 15.62
N GLN A 275 16.71 -4.73 15.82
CA GLN A 275 17.75 -5.09 16.79
C GLN A 275 17.19 -5.11 18.23
N VAL A 276 16.48 -4.07 18.66
CA VAL A 276 15.88 -4.01 20.01
C VAL A 276 14.91 -5.17 20.24
N LEU A 277 14.08 -5.51 19.24
CA LEU A 277 13.13 -6.61 19.35
C LEU A 277 13.83 -7.97 19.43
N SER A 278 14.81 -8.22 18.56
CA SER A 278 15.60 -9.46 18.56
C SER A 278 16.36 -9.65 19.88
N ASP A 279 17.05 -8.61 20.35
CA ASP A 279 17.81 -8.64 21.60
C ASP A 279 16.88 -8.88 22.79
N PHE A 280 15.69 -8.27 22.80
CA PHE A 280 14.70 -8.45 23.87
C PHE A 280 14.10 -9.86 23.87
N ASP A 281 13.79 -10.42 22.70
CA ASP A 281 13.27 -11.78 22.59
C ASP A 281 14.29 -12.82 23.06
N GLN A 282 15.57 -12.64 22.70
CA GLN A 282 16.66 -13.46 23.24
C GLN A 282 16.79 -13.30 24.75
N TYR A 283 16.75 -12.06 25.27
CA TYR A 283 16.81 -11.81 26.71
C TYR A 283 15.66 -12.51 27.47
N LYS A 284 14.44 -12.42 26.94
CA LYS A 284 13.24 -13.06 27.52
C LYS A 284 13.32 -14.59 27.45
N HIS A 285 13.98 -15.15 26.44
CA HIS A 285 14.24 -16.59 26.37
C HIS A 285 15.20 -17.03 27.48
N ASP A 286 16.26 -16.26 27.72
CA ASP A 286 17.34 -16.61 28.65
C ASP A 286 17.01 -16.29 30.12
N HIS A 287 16.01 -15.43 30.36
CA HIS A 287 15.62 -14.98 31.70
C HIS A 287 14.14 -15.25 31.96
N HIS A 288 13.84 -15.82 33.13
CA HIS A 288 12.46 -16.02 33.58
C HIS A 288 12.05 -14.93 34.56
N GLY A 289 10.86 -14.35 34.37
CA GLY A 289 10.38 -13.29 35.26
C GLY A 289 9.05 -12.70 34.83
N VAL A 290 8.57 -11.73 35.62
CA VAL A 290 7.37 -10.97 35.30
C VAL A 290 7.68 -10.01 34.14
N SER A 291 6.77 -9.91 33.17
CA SER A 291 6.91 -9.10 31.95
C SER A 291 7.31 -7.64 32.20
N LYS A 292 6.84 -7.01 33.30
CA LYS A 292 7.25 -5.65 33.66
C LYS A 292 8.74 -5.61 34.05
N GLN A 293 9.16 -6.47 34.98
CA GLN A 293 10.53 -6.54 35.46
C GLN A 293 11.52 -6.86 34.34
N LEU A 294 11.20 -7.82 33.48
CA LEU A 294 12.05 -8.19 32.34
C LEU A 294 12.33 -7.01 31.41
N ARG A 295 11.32 -6.15 31.18
CA ARG A 295 11.47 -4.95 30.34
C ARG A 295 12.36 -3.90 31.01
N GLU A 296 12.19 -3.69 32.31
CA GLU A 296 12.99 -2.74 33.09
C GLU A 296 14.45 -3.19 33.15
N ASP A 297 14.70 -4.46 33.50
CA ASP A 297 16.03 -5.03 33.60
C ASP A 297 16.75 -5.04 32.24
N PHE A 298 16.05 -5.44 31.16
CA PHE A 298 16.61 -5.40 29.82
C PHE A 298 17.01 -3.98 29.40
N THR A 299 16.14 -3.01 29.65
CA THR A 299 16.41 -1.61 29.28
C THR A 299 17.61 -1.08 30.05
N ALA A 300 17.68 -1.32 31.36
CA ALA A 300 18.78 -0.88 32.20
C ALA A 300 20.11 -1.56 31.82
N LYS A 301 20.09 -2.86 31.50
CA LYS A 301 21.28 -3.63 31.14
C LYS A 301 21.90 -3.19 29.82
N ASN A 302 21.07 -2.76 28.85
CA ASN A 302 21.50 -2.45 27.48
C ASN A 302 21.49 -0.95 27.17
N ILE A 303 21.35 -0.09 28.19
CA ILE A 303 21.15 1.36 27.98
C ILE A 303 22.33 2.00 27.24
N ASP A 304 23.57 1.66 27.60
CA ASP A 304 24.76 2.23 26.95
C ASP A 304 24.87 1.80 25.48
N GLN A 305 24.53 0.55 25.16
CA GLN A 305 24.52 0.04 23.78
C GLN A 305 23.52 0.84 22.93
N TYR A 306 22.29 0.98 23.42
CA TYR A 306 21.26 1.66 22.65
C TYR A 306 21.46 3.16 22.61
N ARG A 307 22.06 3.78 23.65
CA ARG A 307 22.40 5.20 23.66
C ARG A 307 23.27 5.58 22.45
N SER A 308 24.28 4.77 22.16
CA SER A 308 25.12 4.96 20.98
C SER A 308 24.39 4.71 19.68
N LEU A 309 23.57 3.66 19.59
CA LEU A 309 22.80 3.35 18.37
C LEU A 309 21.82 4.46 18.01
N ILE A 310 21.20 5.08 19.01
CA ILE A 310 20.22 6.13 18.77
C ILE A 310 20.86 7.52 18.57
N GLY A 311 22.17 7.65 18.80
CA GLY A 311 22.90 8.92 18.66
C GLY A 311 22.75 9.86 19.85
N ALA A 312 22.45 9.33 21.04
CA ALA A 312 22.26 10.12 22.26
C ALA A 312 23.56 10.33 23.07
N ASP A 313 24.73 9.95 22.53
CA ASP A 313 26.02 10.05 23.23
C ASP A 313 26.49 11.49 23.49
N GLU A 314 26.02 12.46 22.69
CA GLU A 314 26.39 13.87 22.84
C GLU A 314 25.51 14.62 23.85
N LEU A 315 24.48 13.97 24.39
CA LEU A 315 23.54 14.56 25.33
C LEU A 315 24.05 14.45 26.78
N ASP A 316 23.45 15.23 27.68
CA ASP A 316 23.65 15.04 29.11
C ASP A 316 23.29 13.60 29.53
N THR A 317 23.99 13.04 30.51
CA THR A 317 23.83 11.62 30.89
C THR A 317 22.41 11.28 31.31
N ASP A 318 21.72 12.17 32.05
CA ASP A 318 20.36 11.91 32.51
C ASP A 318 19.36 12.00 31.36
N GLU A 319 19.54 12.98 30.47
CA GLU A 319 18.71 13.15 29.27
C GLU A 319 18.91 12.00 28.28
N ALA A 320 20.15 11.59 28.04
CA ALA A 320 20.50 10.48 27.17
C ALA A 320 19.90 9.16 27.65
N ASN A 321 20.01 8.88 28.95
CA ASN A 321 19.43 7.69 29.56
C ASN A 321 17.90 7.72 29.50
N CYS A 322 17.29 8.89 29.74
CA CYS A 322 15.85 9.06 29.61
C CYS A 322 15.39 8.72 28.19
N ILE A 323 15.91 9.42 27.17
CA ILE A 323 15.53 9.21 25.76
C ILE A 323 15.74 7.76 25.33
N THR A 324 16.88 7.18 25.67
CA THR A 324 17.20 5.80 25.32
C THR A 324 16.20 4.82 25.92
N ALA A 325 15.91 4.97 27.21
CA ALA A 325 14.93 4.12 27.88
C ALA A 325 13.54 4.28 27.27
N LEU A 326 13.14 5.48 26.86
CA LEU A 326 11.84 5.74 26.24
C LEU A 326 11.69 5.05 24.90
N VAL A 327 12.65 5.23 24.00
CA VAL A 327 12.66 4.59 22.68
C VAL A 327 12.60 3.07 22.83
N VAL A 328 13.49 2.49 23.63
CA VAL A 328 13.58 1.03 23.83
C VAL A 328 12.28 0.49 24.43
N LYS A 329 11.76 1.11 25.50
CA LYS A 329 10.51 0.67 26.15
C LYS A 329 9.33 0.75 25.19
N LYS A 330 9.24 1.80 24.35
CA LYS A 330 8.16 1.98 23.38
C LYS A 330 8.19 0.94 22.28
N ILE A 331 9.37 0.61 21.75
CA ILE A 331 9.56 -0.47 20.78
C ILE A 331 9.09 -1.80 21.39
N ILE A 332 9.60 -2.14 22.59
CA ILE A 332 9.25 -3.40 23.26
C ILE A 332 7.76 -3.45 23.62
N ALA A 333 7.15 -2.34 23.99
CA ALA A 333 5.72 -2.28 24.30
C ALA A 333 4.84 -2.62 23.10
N ASN A 334 5.23 -2.16 21.90
CA ASN A 334 4.51 -2.40 20.67
C ASN A 334 4.91 -3.71 19.97
N ARG A 335 5.86 -4.49 20.50
CA ARG A 335 6.35 -5.74 19.89
C ARG A 335 5.23 -6.70 19.45
N GLY A 336 4.14 -6.80 20.23
CA GLY A 336 3.02 -7.67 19.91
C GLY A 336 2.30 -7.22 18.64
N VAL A 337 1.97 -5.93 18.56
CA VAL A 337 1.33 -5.32 17.38
C VAL A 337 2.28 -5.36 16.17
N ILE A 338 3.58 -5.12 16.38
CA ILE A 338 4.59 -5.22 15.31
C ILE A 338 4.69 -6.66 14.77
N ALA A 339 4.70 -7.66 15.64
CA ALA A 339 4.67 -9.06 15.24
C ALA A 339 3.38 -9.42 14.48
N GLU A 340 2.23 -8.94 14.95
CA GLU A 340 0.95 -9.10 14.25
C GLU A 340 0.97 -8.46 12.86
N ILE A 341 1.56 -7.28 12.70
CA ILE A 341 1.75 -6.65 11.38
C ILE A 341 2.62 -7.54 10.49
N LYS A 342 3.80 -7.93 10.96
CA LYS A 342 4.73 -8.77 10.21
C LYS A 342 4.07 -10.06 9.76
N GLU A 343 3.31 -10.72 10.64
CA GLU A 343 2.54 -11.91 10.30
C GLU A 343 1.42 -11.62 9.28
N LYS A 344 0.67 -10.53 9.47
CA LYS A 344 -0.44 -10.15 8.58
C LYS A 344 -0.01 -9.78 7.18
N VAL A 345 1.23 -9.30 7.01
CA VAL A 345 1.80 -8.94 5.71
C VAL A 345 2.84 -9.95 5.20
N ASN A 346 3.08 -11.03 5.94
CA ASN A 346 4.12 -12.01 5.66
C ASN A 346 5.48 -11.34 5.38
N LEU A 347 5.90 -10.50 6.33
CA LEU A 347 7.20 -9.83 6.33
C LEU A 347 8.14 -10.61 7.25
N ASP A 348 9.35 -10.89 6.77
CA ASP A 348 10.36 -11.60 7.55
C ASP A 348 10.69 -10.85 8.85
N ASN A 349 11.08 -11.63 9.87
CA ASN A 349 11.40 -11.12 11.21
C ASN A 349 12.70 -10.33 11.24
#